data_AF-A0A846DJT9-F1
#
_entry.id   AF-A0A846DJT9-F1
#
_cell.length_a   1.000
_cell.length_b   1.000
_cell.length_c   1.000
_cell.angle_alpha   90.00
_cell.angle_beta   90.00
_cell.angle_gamma   90.00
#
_symmetry.space_group_name_H-M   'P 1'
#
loop_
_entity.id
_entity.type
_entity.pdbx_description
1 polymer ?
#
loop_
_entity_poly.entity_id
_entity_poly.type
_entity_poly.pdbx_seq_one_letter_code
_entity_poly.pdbx_strand_id
1 'polypeptide(L)'
;MSNELVYEIAGSLIVLLSISIAYLQIRMNKKRLEDEHLTKQKALEEEKNSMRKSLTEALSELEANNASLIKENASLIKENASLMQENDNRQDRINEFETNLSKVESSLTKVKDTVTEAEEAKQSLEIDLKQEKDKVSSLEQQVTTLTQDKSGIEGELQQEKDKISALEQQVTTLTQDKSGIEGELQQEKDKISSLEQQVTTLTQDKSGIEGELQQEKDKVSSLEQEINLVTEEKSGIEGELQQEKDKVSSLEQQVTTLSQDKSGIEGELQQEKDKVSSLEQQVTTLSQDKSGIEDELQQEKENIEEEKQPKKENPFVGKKFVITGTLNSMNQSKAKALIQEAGGKISSSLTSTTDYILLGKSPGAKQMRKAENFGVTKISETKFLELIESSGISIPNS
;
A
#
# COMPACT_ATOMS: atom_id res chain seq x y z
N MET A 1 -149.56 215.13 87.94
CA MET A 1 -150.19 214.02 88.71
C MET A 1 -149.41 212.75 88.43
N SER A 2 -149.08 211.99 89.49
CA SER A 2 -148.91 210.52 89.48
C SER A 2 -148.44 209.86 88.17
N ASN A 3 -147.12 209.86 87.92
CA ASN A 3 -146.48 208.89 87.00
C ASN A 3 -144.97 208.71 87.23
N GLU A 4 -144.26 209.63 87.90
CA GLU A 4 -142.81 209.47 88.19
C GLU A 4 -142.49 208.20 88.98
N LEU A 5 -143.31 207.82 89.96
CA LEU A 5 -143.14 206.58 90.74
C LEU A 5 -143.21 205.30 89.87
N VAL A 6 -143.87 205.36 88.72
CA VAL A 6 -144.00 204.20 87.80
C VAL A 6 -142.67 203.93 87.09
N TYR A 7 -141.91 204.96 86.74
CA TYR A 7 -140.60 204.82 86.08
C TYR A 7 -139.56 204.15 86.98
N GLU A 8 -139.52 204.50 88.26
CA GLU A 8 -138.52 203.99 89.22
C GLU A 8 -138.77 202.51 89.58
N ILE A 9 -140.04 202.13 89.77
CA ILE A 9 -140.45 200.73 90.01
C ILE A 9 -140.25 199.89 88.74
N ALA A 10 -140.62 200.39 87.56
CA ALA A 10 -140.44 199.67 86.30
C ALA A 10 -138.96 199.42 85.97
N GLY A 11 -138.09 200.43 86.15
CA GLY A 11 -136.65 200.29 85.99
C GLY A 11 -136.06 199.23 86.94
N SER A 12 -136.47 199.26 88.21
CA SER A 12 -136.05 198.27 89.22
C SER A 12 -136.50 196.84 88.87
N LEU A 13 -137.72 196.67 88.35
CA LEU A 13 -138.22 195.36 87.88
C LEU A 13 -137.43 194.85 86.67
N ILE A 14 -137.06 195.72 85.72
CA ILE A 14 -136.25 195.35 84.54
C ILE A 14 -134.83 194.92 84.97
N VAL A 15 -134.23 195.59 85.95
CA VAL A 15 -132.93 195.19 86.52
C VAL A 15 -133.04 193.83 87.24
N LEU A 16 -134.07 193.60 88.06
CA LEU A 16 -134.26 192.32 88.74
C LEU A 16 -134.58 191.18 87.74
N LEU A 17 -135.34 191.44 86.67
CA LEU A 17 -135.56 190.50 85.58
C LEU A 17 -134.25 190.16 84.85
N SER A 18 -133.42 191.15 84.50
CA SER A 18 -132.15 190.89 83.82
C SER A 18 -131.14 190.13 84.71
N ILE A 19 -131.10 190.40 86.02
CA ILE A 19 -130.32 189.61 86.98
C ILE A 19 -130.84 188.17 87.09
N SER A 20 -132.17 187.98 87.13
CA SER A 20 -132.79 186.65 87.16
C SER A 20 -132.53 185.85 85.88
N ILE A 21 -132.61 186.51 84.72
CA ILE A 21 -132.26 185.94 83.41
C ILE A 21 -130.77 185.57 83.37
N ALA A 22 -129.87 186.44 83.85
CA ALA A 22 -128.44 186.16 83.92
C ALA A 22 -128.13 184.98 84.86
N TYR A 23 -128.78 184.90 86.03
CA TYR A 23 -128.64 183.76 86.94
C TYR A 23 -129.17 182.45 86.33
N LEU A 24 -130.29 182.49 85.61
CA LEU A 24 -130.81 181.35 84.84
C LEU A 24 -129.84 180.94 83.73
N GLN A 25 -129.26 181.89 82.99
CA GLN A 25 -128.24 181.61 81.98
C GLN A 25 -126.97 181.00 82.59
N ILE A 26 -126.49 181.50 83.74
CA ILE A 26 -125.36 180.91 84.46
C ILE A 26 -125.68 179.49 84.94
N ARG A 27 -126.87 179.27 85.51
CA ARG A 27 -127.30 177.95 85.98
C ARG A 27 -127.47 176.95 84.83
N MET A 28 -128.04 177.38 83.70
CA MET A 28 -128.13 176.58 82.48
C MET A 28 -126.75 176.30 81.88
N ASN A 29 -125.85 177.29 81.82
CA ASN A 29 -124.47 177.09 81.34
C ASN A 29 -123.69 176.13 82.24
N LYS A 30 -123.81 176.24 83.56
CA LYS A 30 -123.18 175.28 84.49
C LYS A 30 -123.72 173.87 84.28
N LYS A 31 -125.05 173.69 84.21
CA LYS A 31 -125.62 172.36 83.95
C LYS A 31 -125.18 171.82 82.59
N ARG A 32 -125.16 172.66 81.55
CA ARG A 32 -124.66 172.28 80.22
C ARG A 32 -123.18 171.85 80.28
N LEU A 33 -122.35 172.53 81.06
CA LEU A 33 -120.94 172.16 81.28
C LEU A 33 -120.79 170.84 82.05
N GLU A 34 -121.66 170.57 83.04
CA GLU A 34 -121.69 169.30 83.79
C GLU A 34 -122.19 168.14 82.91
N ASP A 35 -123.26 168.36 82.13
CA ASP A 35 -123.78 167.40 81.14
C ASP A 35 -122.74 167.16 80.01
N GLU A 36 -122.02 168.19 79.56
CA GLU A 36 -120.94 168.10 78.56
C GLU A 36 -119.71 167.36 79.12
N HIS A 37 -119.32 167.61 80.37
CA HIS A 37 -118.25 166.85 81.04
C HIS A 37 -118.64 165.39 81.24
N LEU A 38 -119.89 165.10 81.66
CA LEU A 38 -120.39 163.74 81.80
C LEU A 38 -120.46 163.03 80.44
N THR A 39 -120.82 163.74 79.38
CA THR A 39 -120.83 163.20 78.00
C THR A 39 -119.41 162.89 77.53
N LYS A 40 -118.45 163.80 77.75
CA LYS A 40 -117.03 163.58 77.46
C LYS A 40 -116.42 162.46 78.29
N GLN A 41 -116.80 162.33 79.57
CA GLN A 41 -116.35 161.24 80.44
C GLN A 41 -116.91 159.89 80.01
N LYS A 42 -118.18 159.83 79.58
CA LYS A 42 -118.76 158.62 78.97
C LYS A 42 -118.06 158.26 77.66
N ALA A 43 -117.90 159.21 76.75
CA ALA A 43 -117.20 158.99 75.48
C ALA A 43 -115.75 158.50 75.71
N LEU A 44 -115.03 159.07 76.68
CA LEU A 44 -113.67 158.64 77.04
C LEU A 44 -113.64 157.23 77.67
N GLU A 45 -114.62 156.88 78.51
CA GLU A 45 -114.70 155.54 79.10
C GLU A 45 -115.20 154.49 78.08
N GLU A 46 -116.04 154.88 77.11
CA GLU A 46 -116.43 154.08 75.95
C GLU A 46 -115.24 153.85 75.00
N GLU A 47 -114.46 154.90 74.68
CA GLU A 47 -113.21 154.81 73.91
C GLU A 47 -112.18 153.91 74.63
N LYS A 48 -111.99 154.11 75.94
CA LYS A 48 -111.11 153.29 76.79
C LYS A 48 -111.56 151.84 76.88
N ASN A 49 -112.87 151.56 76.90
CA ASN A 49 -113.39 150.19 76.88
C ASN A 49 -113.34 149.56 75.48
N SER A 50 -113.48 150.36 74.41
CA SER A 50 -113.23 149.94 73.03
C SER A 50 -111.75 149.58 72.82
N MET A 51 -110.83 150.43 73.30
CA MET A 51 -109.38 150.20 73.27
C MET A 51 -108.97 148.99 74.11
N ARG A 52 -109.55 148.82 75.31
CA ARG A 52 -109.37 147.60 76.12
C ARG A 52 -109.87 146.35 75.42
N LYS A 53 -111.03 146.42 74.75
CA LYS A 53 -111.59 145.30 73.98
C LYS A 53 -110.64 144.94 72.83
N SER A 54 -110.26 145.91 72.01
CA SER A 54 -109.31 145.72 70.89
C SER A 54 -107.95 145.19 71.36
N LEU A 55 -107.43 145.67 72.49
CA LEU A 55 -106.19 145.15 73.09
C LEU A 55 -106.36 143.71 73.61
N THR A 56 -107.51 143.36 74.18
CA THR A 56 -107.81 141.99 74.61
C THR A 56 -107.95 141.04 73.41
N GLU A 57 -108.59 141.51 72.33
CA GLU A 57 -108.72 140.77 71.07
C GLU A 57 -107.35 140.54 70.43
N ALA A 58 -106.51 141.57 70.34
CA ALA A 58 -105.14 141.45 69.82
C ALA A 58 -104.22 140.58 70.69
N LEU A 59 -104.37 140.61 72.02
CA LEU A 59 -103.66 139.69 72.93
C LEU A 59 -104.12 138.25 72.74
N SER A 60 -105.44 138.01 72.61
CA SER A 60 -105.98 136.67 72.35
C SER A 60 -105.55 136.11 70.99
N GLU A 61 -105.47 136.95 69.96
CA GLU A 61 -104.92 136.59 68.65
C GLU A 61 -103.42 136.28 68.73
N LEU A 62 -102.63 137.07 69.47
CA LEU A 62 -101.21 136.83 69.69
C LEU A 62 -100.96 135.54 70.49
N GLU A 63 -101.76 135.26 71.51
CA GLU A 63 -101.71 134.01 72.28
C GLU A 63 -102.07 132.79 71.42
N ALA A 64 -103.10 132.89 70.58
CA ALA A 64 -103.48 131.83 69.64
C ALA A 64 -102.39 131.56 68.59
N ASN A 65 -101.81 132.62 68.02
CA ASN A 65 -100.70 132.52 67.07
C ASN A 65 -99.44 131.90 67.72
N ASN A 66 -99.10 132.33 68.94
CA ASN A 66 -97.97 131.76 69.69
C ASN A 66 -98.21 130.28 70.03
N ALA A 67 -99.42 129.90 70.46
CA ALA A 67 -99.79 128.51 70.69
C ALA A 67 -99.70 127.64 69.42
N SER A 68 -100.07 128.21 68.25
CA SER A 68 -99.91 127.54 66.96
C SER A 68 -98.43 127.34 66.61
N LEU A 69 -97.59 128.37 66.75
CA LEU A 69 -96.15 128.29 66.50
C LEU A 69 -95.45 127.32 67.45
N ILE A 70 -95.86 127.24 68.73
CA ILE A 70 -95.33 126.24 69.68
C ILE A 70 -95.67 124.82 69.22
N LYS A 71 -96.90 124.58 68.72
CA LYS A 71 -97.33 123.29 68.19
C LYS A 71 -96.58 122.90 66.91
N GLU A 72 -96.34 123.86 66.02
CA GLU A 72 -95.57 123.67 64.78
C GLU A 72 -94.11 123.34 65.09
N ASN A 73 -93.45 124.12 65.96
CA ASN A 73 -92.09 123.86 66.43
C ASN A 73 -91.98 122.48 67.11
N ALA A 74 -92.95 122.08 67.94
CA ALA A 74 -92.97 120.74 68.54
C ALA A 74 -93.09 119.61 67.50
N SER A 75 -93.80 119.84 66.39
CA SER A 75 -93.86 118.91 65.26
C SER A 75 -92.52 118.82 64.53
N LEU A 76 -91.91 119.97 64.21
CA LEU A 76 -90.61 120.05 63.54
C LEU A 76 -89.47 119.45 64.38
N ILE A 77 -89.50 119.59 65.71
CA ILE A 77 -88.55 118.92 66.61
C ILE A 77 -88.69 117.40 66.53
N LYS A 78 -89.92 116.87 66.50
CA LYS A 78 -90.16 115.43 66.35
C LYS A 78 -89.74 114.90 64.98
N GLU A 79 -89.98 115.66 63.92
CA GLU A 79 -89.57 115.33 62.55
C GLU A 79 -88.04 115.31 62.43
N ASN A 80 -87.34 116.34 62.92
CA ASN A 80 -85.88 116.38 62.97
C ASN A 80 -85.29 115.23 63.78
N ALA A 81 -85.86 114.88 64.94
CA ALA A 81 -85.42 113.72 65.72
C ALA A 81 -85.58 112.39 64.95
N SER A 82 -86.64 112.26 64.16
CA SER A 82 -86.88 111.09 63.31
C SER A 82 -85.89 111.02 62.14
N LEU A 83 -85.57 112.16 61.52
CA LEU A 83 -84.58 112.28 60.46
C LEU A 83 -83.14 112.04 60.95
N MET A 84 -82.81 112.46 62.18
CA MET A 84 -81.54 112.12 62.82
C MET A 84 -81.42 110.60 63.00
N GLN A 85 -82.44 109.95 63.59
CA GLN A 85 -82.45 108.49 63.73
C GLN A 85 -82.36 107.77 62.37
N GLU A 86 -82.98 108.29 61.30
CA GLU A 86 -82.83 107.70 59.98
C GLU A 86 -81.40 107.86 59.43
N ASN A 87 -80.74 108.99 59.66
CA ASN A 87 -79.34 109.21 59.26
C ASN A 87 -78.37 108.32 60.05
N ASP A 88 -78.59 108.12 61.35
CA ASP A 88 -77.80 107.19 62.17
C ASP A 88 -77.92 105.75 61.62
N ASN A 89 -79.16 105.28 61.37
CA ASN A 89 -79.44 103.99 60.75
C ASN A 89 -78.83 103.86 59.33
N ARG A 90 -78.74 104.95 58.57
CA ARG A 90 -78.07 104.98 57.25
C ARG A 90 -76.56 104.88 57.40
N GLN A 91 -75.96 105.54 58.39
CA GLN A 91 -74.52 105.49 58.65
C GLN A 91 -74.09 104.09 59.12
N ASP A 92 -74.83 103.44 60.00
CA ASP A 92 -74.54 102.05 60.41
C ASP A 92 -74.54 101.09 59.22
N ARG A 93 -75.47 101.26 58.28
CA ARG A 93 -75.51 100.47 57.04
C ARG A 93 -74.36 100.79 56.10
N ILE A 94 -73.87 102.04 56.05
CA ILE A 94 -72.66 102.41 55.30
C ILE A 94 -71.44 101.71 55.92
N ASN A 95 -71.28 101.78 57.25
CA ASN A 95 -70.20 101.11 57.98
C ASN A 95 -70.20 99.59 57.75
N GLU A 96 -71.39 98.97 57.70
CA GLU A 96 -71.54 97.54 57.37
C GLU A 96 -71.14 97.24 55.91
N PHE A 97 -71.57 98.06 54.95
CA PHE A 97 -71.21 97.89 53.54
C PHE A 97 -69.71 98.09 53.28
N GLU A 98 -69.06 99.06 53.92
CA GLU A 98 -67.60 99.25 53.87
C GLU A 98 -66.86 98.04 54.46
N THR A 99 -67.31 97.55 55.61
CA THR A 99 -66.79 96.34 56.25
C THR A 99 -66.93 95.10 55.37
N ASN A 100 -68.03 94.98 54.61
CA ASN A 100 -68.25 93.86 53.71
C ASN A 100 -67.51 94.02 52.37
N LEU A 101 -67.35 95.24 51.85
CA LEU A 101 -66.51 95.54 50.69
C LEU A 101 -65.07 95.14 50.95
N SER A 102 -64.49 95.53 52.09
CA SER A 102 -63.11 95.17 52.47
C SER A 102 -62.89 93.64 52.54
N LYS A 103 -63.87 92.87 53.01
CA LYS A 103 -63.83 91.39 52.98
C LYS A 103 -63.84 90.84 51.54
N VAL A 104 -64.64 91.44 50.66
CA VAL A 104 -64.71 91.06 49.24
C VAL A 104 -63.40 91.40 48.52
N GLU A 105 -62.82 92.57 48.76
CA GLU A 105 -61.52 92.99 48.21
C GLU A 105 -60.40 92.03 48.68
N SER A 106 -60.32 91.73 49.98
CA SER A 106 -59.36 90.75 50.52
C SER A 106 -59.53 89.35 49.91
N SER A 107 -60.77 88.94 49.64
CA SER A 107 -61.07 87.66 49.00
C SER A 107 -60.72 87.65 47.52
N LEU A 108 -60.99 88.76 46.81
CA LEU A 108 -60.64 88.97 45.41
C LEU A 108 -59.13 88.97 45.19
N THR A 109 -58.35 89.57 46.10
CA THR A 109 -56.88 89.51 46.08
C THR A 109 -56.42 88.05 46.17
N LYS A 110 -56.86 87.29 47.17
CA LYS A 110 -56.49 85.87 47.32
C LYS A 110 -56.85 85.02 46.11
N VAL A 111 -58.04 85.22 45.52
CA VAL A 111 -58.44 84.53 44.30
C VAL A 111 -57.48 84.87 43.16
N LYS A 112 -57.14 86.16 42.98
CA LYS A 112 -56.18 86.60 41.95
C LYS A 112 -54.80 85.97 42.15
N ASP A 113 -54.29 85.92 43.37
CA ASP A 113 -53.01 85.30 43.70
C ASP A 113 -53.02 83.80 43.32
N THR A 114 -54.06 83.05 43.72
CA THR A 114 -54.20 81.62 43.36
C THR A 114 -54.40 81.36 41.87
N VAL A 115 -54.94 82.33 41.11
CA VAL A 115 -55.02 82.26 39.64
C VAL A 115 -53.62 82.43 39.03
N THR A 116 -52.81 83.35 39.53
CA THR A 116 -51.41 83.51 39.08
C THR A 116 -50.57 82.26 39.38
N GLU A 117 -50.67 81.70 40.59
CA GLU A 117 -50.02 80.42 40.94
C GLU A 117 -50.43 79.28 39.99
N ALA A 118 -51.72 79.19 39.63
CA ALA A 118 -52.23 78.18 38.70
C ALA A 118 -51.77 78.40 37.25
N GLU A 119 -51.63 79.66 36.80
CA GLU A 119 -51.09 80.01 35.48
C GLU A 119 -49.58 79.70 35.36
N GLU A 120 -48.80 79.91 36.42
CA GLU A 120 -47.38 79.53 36.48
C GLU A 120 -47.22 78.00 36.50
N ALA A 121 -47.98 77.30 37.35
CA ALA A 121 -47.96 75.83 37.39
C ALA A 121 -48.36 75.19 36.06
N LYS A 122 -49.36 75.76 35.36
CA LYS A 122 -49.74 75.35 34.00
C LYS A 122 -48.59 75.51 33.01
N GLN A 123 -47.88 76.63 33.03
CA GLN A 123 -46.76 76.88 32.12
C GLN A 123 -45.61 75.88 32.34
N SER A 124 -45.31 75.52 33.59
CA SER A 124 -44.32 74.46 33.89
C SER A 124 -44.75 73.12 33.29
N LEU A 125 -46.01 72.71 33.49
CA LEU A 125 -46.53 71.45 32.95
C LEU A 125 -46.56 71.42 31.41
N GLU A 126 -46.80 72.56 30.75
CA GLU A 126 -46.72 72.67 29.28
C GLU A 126 -45.26 72.53 28.77
N ILE A 127 -44.27 73.00 29.53
CA ILE A 127 -42.84 72.80 29.24
C ILE A 127 -42.44 71.33 29.45
N ASP A 128 -42.82 70.73 30.57
CA ASP A 128 -42.48 69.32 30.90
C ASP A 128 -43.12 68.36 29.90
N LEU A 129 -44.40 68.58 29.54
CA LEU A 129 -45.11 67.81 28.51
C LEU A 129 -44.44 67.93 27.13
N LYS A 130 -43.81 69.06 26.81
CA LYS A 130 -43.03 69.21 25.58
C LYS A 130 -41.74 68.40 25.65
N GLN A 131 -40.97 68.53 26.73
CA GLN A 131 -39.73 67.76 26.91
C GLN A 131 -39.98 66.25 26.85
N GLU A 132 -41.07 65.75 27.42
CA GLU A 132 -41.39 64.33 27.38
C GLU A 132 -41.80 63.85 25.97
N LYS A 133 -42.51 64.68 25.18
CA LYS A 133 -42.77 64.39 23.76
C LYS A 133 -41.48 64.34 22.95
N ASP A 134 -40.57 65.29 23.16
CA ASP A 134 -39.27 65.33 22.47
C ASP A 134 -38.43 64.07 22.80
N LYS A 135 -38.48 63.57 24.05
CA LYS A 135 -37.89 62.27 24.44
C LYS A 135 -38.56 61.08 23.76
N VAL A 136 -39.90 61.02 23.77
CA VAL A 136 -40.67 59.93 23.15
C VAL A 136 -40.32 59.81 21.66
N SER A 137 -40.29 60.91 20.91
CA SER A 137 -39.92 60.85 19.49
C SER A 137 -38.45 60.50 19.24
N SER A 138 -37.54 60.77 20.18
CA SER A 138 -36.17 60.23 20.11
C SER A 138 -36.13 58.71 20.34
N LEU A 139 -36.94 58.19 21.27
CA LEU A 139 -37.06 56.76 21.53
C LEU A 139 -37.74 56.02 20.37
N GLU A 140 -38.77 56.60 19.75
CA GLU A 140 -39.41 56.06 18.53
C GLU A 140 -38.41 55.92 17.37
N GLN A 141 -37.51 56.90 17.19
CA GLN A 141 -36.42 56.83 16.21
C GLN A 141 -35.41 55.72 16.57
N GLN A 142 -34.97 55.63 17.83
CA GLN A 142 -34.05 54.57 18.28
C GLN A 142 -34.64 53.16 18.09
N VAL A 143 -35.92 52.96 18.43
CA VAL A 143 -36.64 51.68 18.20
C VAL A 143 -36.72 51.37 16.71
N THR A 144 -36.94 52.38 15.85
CA THR A 144 -36.95 52.21 14.39
C THR A 144 -35.58 51.75 13.87
N THR A 145 -34.49 52.40 14.30
CA THR A 145 -33.11 52.02 13.92
C THR A 145 -32.78 50.61 14.40
N LEU A 146 -33.00 50.29 15.69
CA LEU A 146 -32.74 48.97 16.25
C LEU A 146 -33.56 47.84 15.57
N THR A 147 -34.76 48.16 15.06
CA THR A 147 -35.58 47.22 14.28
C THR A 147 -34.97 46.96 12.89
N GLN A 148 -34.40 47.99 12.24
CA GLN A 148 -33.69 47.86 10.97
C GLN A 148 -32.38 47.07 11.17
N ASP A 149 -31.56 47.43 12.15
CA ASP A 149 -30.31 46.74 12.48
C ASP A 149 -30.55 45.24 12.76
N LYS A 150 -31.58 44.93 13.58
CA LYS A 150 -32.02 43.56 13.83
C LYS A 150 -32.35 42.81 12.55
N SER A 151 -33.10 43.43 11.63
CA SER A 151 -33.47 42.78 10.36
C SER A 151 -32.26 42.52 9.44
N GLY A 152 -31.25 43.39 9.49
CA GLY A 152 -29.97 43.16 8.80
C GLY A 152 -29.22 41.97 9.39
N ILE A 153 -29.08 41.92 10.72
CA ILE A 153 -28.41 40.81 11.43
C ILE A 153 -29.15 39.48 11.21
N GLU A 154 -30.48 39.47 11.17
CA GLU A 154 -31.28 38.28 10.86
C GLU A 154 -31.05 37.80 9.41
N GLY A 155 -30.81 38.71 8.46
CA GLY A 155 -30.41 38.39 7.09
C GLY A 155 -28.99 37.85 6.96
N GLU A 156 -28.00 38.48 7.61
CA GLU A 156 -26.61 38.00 7.65
C GLU A 156 -26.50 36.62 8.29
N LEU A 157 -27.21 36.40 9.40
CA LEU A 157 -27.29 35.10 10.09
C LEU A 157 -27.91 34.02 9.20
N GLN A 158 -28.87 34.35 8.33
CA GLN A 158 -29.40 33.37 7.38
C GLN A 158 -28.39 33.06 6.27
N GLN A 159 -27.72 34.08 5.71
CA GLN A 159 -26.69 33.87 4.70
C GLN A 159 -25.55 32.98 5.22
N GLU A 160 -25.16 33.11 6.49
CA GLU A 160 -24.10 32.26 7.07
C GLU A 160 -24.57 30.82 7.31
N LYS A 161 -25.84 30.59 7.71
CA LYS A 161 -26.42 29.23 7.76
C LYS A 161 -26.39 28.57 6.39
N ASP A 162 -26.76 29.29 5.34
CA ASP A 162 -26.80 28.76 3.97
C ASP A 162 -25.39 28.35 3.50
N LYS A 163 -24.35 29.13 3.86
CA LYS A 163 -22.93 28.76 3.64
C LYS A 163 -22.53 27.51 4.43
N ILE A 164 -22.89 27.43 5.71
CA ILE A 164 -22.59 26.28 6.57
C ILE A 164 -23.19 25.00 5.98
N SER A 165 -24.47 25.03 5.59
CA SER A 165 -25.13 23.87 4.96
C SER A 165 -24.50 23.47 3.62
N ALA A 166 -23.99 24.42 2.83
CA ALA A 166 -23.23 24.11 1.62
C ALA A 166 -21.86 23.46 1.94
N LEU A 167 -21.17 23.91 2.99
CA LEU A 167 -19.91 23.31 3.45
C LEU A 167 -20.12 21.89 4.03
N GLU A 168 -21.20 21.67 4.79
CA GLU A 168 -21.58 20.34 5.30
C GLU A 168 -21.83 19.34 4.15
N GLN A 169 -22.47 19.78 3.06
CA GLN A 169 -22.63 18.97 1.85
C GLN A 169 -21.28 18.68 1.17
N GLN A 170 -20.40 19.68 1.02
CA GLN A 170 -19.06 19.47 0.45
C GLN A 170 -18.21 18.49 1.27
N VAL A 171 -18.23 18.60 2.60
CA VAL A 171 -17.55 17.65 3.51
C VAL A 171 -18.13 16.24 3.36
N THR A 172 -19.45 16.12 3.17
CA THR A 172 -20.10 14.82 2.92
C THR A 172 -19.63 14.19 1.61
N THR A 173 -19.60 14.95 0.52
CA THR A 173 -19.09 14.48 -0.79
C THR A 173 -17.61 14.09 -0.71
N LEU A 174 -16.75 14.95 -0.16
CA LEU A 174 -15.31 14.64 -0.03
C LEU A 174 -15.05 13.41 0.86
N THR A 175 -15.92 13.13 1.84
CA THR A 175 -15.84 11.90 2.66
C THR A 175 -16.21 10.66 1.84
N GLN A 176 -17.21 10.75 0.96
CA GLN A 176 -17.59 9.68 0.04
C GLN A 176 -16.48 9.43 -1.00
N ASP A 177 -15.99 10.47 -1.66
CA ASP A 177 -14.90 10.39 -2.64
C ASP A 177 -13.65 9.75 -2.03
N LYS A 178 -13.25 10.18 -0.82
CA LYS A 178 -12.16 9.57 -0.06
C LYS A 178 -12.38 8.07 0.15
N SER A 179 -13.58 7.65 0.55
CA SER A 179 -13.88 6.23 0.78
C SER A 179 -13.84 5.40 -0.52
N GLY A 180 -14.18 5.99 -1.66
CA GLY A 180 -14.00 5.38 -2.98
C GLY A 180 -12.52 5.17 -3.31
N ILE A 181 -11.70 6.22 -3.16
CA ILE A 181 -10.25 6.18 -3.39
C ILE A 181 -9.56 5.19 -2.45
N GLU A 182 -9.97 5.10 -1.18
CA GLU A 182 -9.46 4.09 -0.24
C GLU A 182 -9.81 2.65 -0.66
N GLY A 183 -10.97 2.44 -1.29
CA GLY A 183 -11.37 1.17 -1.89
C GLY A 183 -10.60 0.81 -3.16
N GLU A 184 -10.42 1.76 -4.09
CA GLU A 184 -9.61 1.56 -5.31
C GLU A 184 -8.14 1.25 -4.97
N LEU A 185 -7.57 1.99 -4.01
CA LEU A 185 -6.22 1.76 -3.50
C LEU A 185 -6.05 0.36 -2.89
N GLN A 186 -7.09 -0.19 -2.23
CA GLN A 186 -7.02 -1.56 -1.73
C GLN A 186 -7.07 -2.59 -2.85
N GLN A 187 -7.94 -2.42 -3.85
CA GLN A 187 -7.98 -3.32 -5.01
C GLN A 187 -6.63 -3.36 -5.76
N GLU A 188 -5.93 -2.23 -5.87
CA GLU A 188 -4.62 -2.20 -6.53
C GLU A 188 -3.53 -2.89 -5.70
N LYS A 189 -3.54 -2.77 -4.36
CA LYS A 189 -2.65 -3.57 -3.49
C LYS A 189 -2.89 -5.06 -3.63
N ASP A 190 -4.16 -5.48 -3.75
CA ASP A 190 -4.53 -6.89 -3.89
C ASP A 190 -4.04 -7.45 -5.24
N LYS A 191 -4.14 -6.66 -6.33
CA LYS A 191 -3.53 -6.98 -7.64
C LYS A 191 -2.01 -7.08 -7.56
N ILE A 192 -1.34 -6.09 -6.95
CA ILE A 192 0.12 -6.09 -6.78
C ILE A 192 0.57 -7.35 -6.02
N SER A 193 -0.11 -7.69 -4.92
CA SER A 193 0.17 -8.90 -4.13
C SER A 193 0.03 -10.18 -4.96
N SER A 194 -0.95 -10.25 -5.87
CA SER A 194 -1.12 -11.37 -6.80
C SER A 194 -0.02 -11.42 -7.87
N LEU A 195 0.43 -10.27 -8.38
CA LEU A 195 1.53 -10.18 -9.35
C LEU A 195 2.88 -10.55 -8.71
N GLU A 196 3.13 -10.14 -7.47
CA GLU A 196 4.32 -10.53 -6.70
C GLU A 196 4.39 -12.06 -6.48
N GLN A 197 3.24 -12.70 -6.20
CA GLN A 197 3.15 -14.16 -6.15
C GLN A 197 3.42 -14.81 -7.51
N GLN A 198 2.83 -14.31 -8.60
CA GLN A 198 3.08 -14.81 -9.96
C GLN A 198 4.55 -14.69 -10.38
N VAL A 199 5.20 -13.55 -10.08
CA VAL A 199 6.64 -13.35 -10.32
C VAL A 199 7.48 -14.31 -9.48
N THR A 200 7.07 -14.60 -8.25
CA THR A 200 7.75 -15.59 -7.39
C THR A 200 7.67 -17.00 -7.98
N THR A 201 6.48 -17.44 -8.43
CA THR A 201 6.29 -18.73 -9.09
C THR A 201 7.10 -18.83 -10.38
N LEU A 202 7.00 -17.84 -11.28
CA LEU A 202 7.76 -17.83 -12.54
C LEU A 202 9.29 -17.82 -12.32
N THR A 203 9.76 -17.24 -11.21
CA THR A 203 11.18 -17.29 -10.83
C THR A 203 11.60 -18.70 -10.37
N GLN A 204 10.73 -19.40 -9.64
CA GLN A 204 10.95 -20.80 -9.26
C GLN A 204 10.92 -21.72 -10.49
N ASP A 205 9.91 -21.61 -11.34
CA ASP A 205 9.78 -22.38 -12.58
C ASP A 205 11.01 -22.20 -13.48
N LYS A 206 11.47 -20.95 -13.67
CA LYS A 206 12.69 -20.63 -14.40
C LYS A 206 13.91 -21.36 -13.82
N SER A 207 14.07 -21.36 -12.49
CA SER A 207 15.20 -22.03 -11.85
C SER A 207 15.15 -23.57 -11.98
N GLY A 208 13.95 -24.15 -12.03
CA GLY A 208 13.75 -25.57 -12.36
C GLY A 208 14.19 -25.90 -13.78
N ILE A 209 13.71 -25.12 -14.76
CA ILE A 209 14.05 -25.27 -16.18
C ILE A 209 15.57 -25.06 -16.42
N GLU A 210 16.21 -24.13 -15.71
CA GLU A 210 17.67 -23.94 -15.78
C GLU A 210 18.44 -25.15 -15.22
N GLY A 211 17.90 -25.84 -14.20
CA GLY A 211 18.44 -27.09 -13.67
C GLY A 211 18.24 -28.29 -14.62
N GLU A 212 17.06 -28.45 -15.19
CA GLU A 212 16.77 -29.48 -16.20
C GLU A 212 17.65 -29.31 -17.44
N LEU A 213 17.80 -28.09 -17.93
CA LEU A 213 18.67 -27.75 -19.05
C LEU A 213 20.15 -28.05 -18.76
N GLN A 214 20.61 -27.89 -17.52
CA GLN A 214 21.97 -28.28 -17.16
C GLN A 214 22.11 -29.81 -17.13
N GLN A 215 21.15 -30.53 -16.53
CA GLN A 215 21.17 -31.99 -16.51
C GLN A 215 21.20 -32.58 -17.94
N GLU A 216 20.50 -31.98 -18.90
CA GLU A 216 20.51 -32.44 -20.29
C GLU A 216 21.84 -32.15 -20.99
N LYS A 217 22.50 -31.02 -20.72
CA LYS A 217 23.87 -30.76 -21.20
C LYS A 217 24.88 -31.78 -20.64
N ASP A 218 24.73 -32.16 -19.38
CA ASP A 218 25.61 -33.14 -18.74
C ASP A 218 25.44 -34.53 -19.37
N LYS A 219 24.19 -34.92 -19.73
CA LYS A 219 23.91 -36.14 -20.53
C LYS A 219 24.52 -36.06 -21.92
N VAL A 220 24.33 -34.96 -22.65
CA VAL A 220 24.90 -34.76 -24.00
C VAL A 220 26.42 -34.86 -23.94
N SER A 221 27.07 -34.21 -22.97
CA SER A 221 28.53 -34.28 -22.77
C SER A 221 29.02 -35.70 -22.48
N SER A 222 28.20 -36.51 -21.80
CA SER A 222 28.49 -37.92 -21.52
C SER A 222 28.35 -38.80 -22.77
N LEU A 223 27.30 -38.58 -23.56
CA LEU A 223 27.06 -39.26 -24.84
C LEU A 223 28.12 -38.89 -25.90
N GLU A 224 28.60 -37.65 -25.91
CA GLU A 224 29.73 -37.24 -26.76
C GLU A 224 31.02 -38.00 -26.40
N GLN A 225 31.28 -38.25 -25.11
CA GLN A 225 32.41 -39.09 -24.68
C GLN A 225 32.24 -40.55 -25.09
N GLU A 226 31.03 -41.11 -24.93
CA GLU A 226 30.70 -42.48 -25.36
C GLU A 226 30.84 -42.65 -26.88
N ILE A 227 30.36 -41.69 -27.67
CA ILE A 227 30.51 -41.66 -29.14
C ILE A 227 31.99 -41.61 -29.54
N ASN A 228 32.81 -40.82 -28.84
CA ASN A 228 34.26 -40.77 -29.11
C ASN A 228 34.93 -42.12 -28.83
N LEU A 229 34.65 -42.75 -27.68
CA LEU A 229 35.18 -44.09 -27.34
C LEU A 229 34.77 -45.14 -28.37
N VAL A 230 33.49 -45.21 -28.76
CA VAL A 230 33.01 -46.14 -29.79
C VAL A 230 33.64 -45.84 -31.17
N THR A 231 33.98 -44.59 -31.45
CA THR A 231 34.69 -44.20 -32.68
C THR A 231 36.16 -44.64 -32.66
N GLU A 232 36.83 -44.53 -31.52
CA GLU A 232 38.19 -45.06 -31.31
C GLU A 232 38.21 -46.60 -31.41
N GLU A 233 37.31 -47.30 -30.72
CA GLU A 233 37.14 -48.76 -30.81
C GLU A 233 36.89 -49.21 -32.25
N LYS A 234 35.96 -48.56 -32.96
CA LYS A 234 35.70 -48.81 -34.38
C LYS A 234 36.95 -48.64 -35.24
N SER A 235 37.75 -47.60 -35.00
CA SER A 235 38.98 -47.37 -35.75
C SER A 235 40.05 -48.45 -35.49
N GLY A 236 40.11 -48.97 -34.26
CA GLY A 236 40.95 -50.11 -33.90
C GLY A 236 40.52 -51.38 -34.65
N ILE A 237 39.23 -51.70 -34.63
CA ILE A 237 38.65 -52.86 -35.35
C ILE A 237 38.85 -52.73 -36.87
N GLU A 238 38.73 -51.53 -37.44
CA GLU A 238 39.03 -51.29 -38.87
C GLU A 238 40.53 -51.51 -39.19
N GLY A 239 41.42 -51.18 -38.26
CA GLY A 239 42.86 -51.49 -38.36
C GLY A 239 43.18 -52.99 -38.25
N GLU A 240 42.59 -53.70 -37.28
CA GLU A 240 42.71 -55.15 -37.14
C GLU A 240 42.17 -55.89 -38.37
N LEU A 241 41.01 -55.47 -38.87
CA LEU A 241 40.40 -56.01 -40.09
C LEU A 241 41.29 -55.79 -41.32
N GLN A 242 42.00 -54.66 -41.41
CA GLN A 242 42.96 -54.46 -42.50
C GLN A 242 44.19 -55.36 -42.34
N GLN A 243 44.73 -55.49 -41.13
CA GLN A 243 45.85 -56.40 -40.86
C GLN A 243 45.50 -57.85 -41.21
N GLU A 244 44.27 -58.29 -40.95
CA GLU A 244 43.82 -59.64 -41.30
C GLU A 244 43.63 -59.83 -42.81
N LYS A 245 43.13 -58.82 -43.54
CA LYS A 245 43.13 -58.84 -45.02
C LYS A 245 44.54 -58.96 -45.57
N ASP A 246 45.50 -58.22 -45.03
CA ASP A 246 46.89 -58.25 -45.49
C ASP A 246 47.52 -59.64 -45.24
N LYS A 247 47.21 -60.29 -44.11
CA LYS A 247 47.57 -61.70 -43.84
C LYS A 247 46.92 -62.65 -44.84
N VAL A 248 45.63 -62.51 -45.10
CA VAL A 248 44.91 -63.34 -46.09
C VAL A 248 45.55 -63.21 -47.46
N SER A 249 45.83 -61.99 -47.95
CA SER A 249 46.50 -61.79 -49.23
C SER A 249 47.94 -62.36 -49.25
N SER A 250 48.66 -62.34 -48.14
CA SER A 250 49.96 -63.04 -48.03
C SER A 250 49.81 -64.56 -48.08
N LEU A 251 48.79 -65.12 -47.46
CA LEU A 251 48.49 -66.56 -47.49
C LEU A 251 47.99 -67.00 -48.87
N GLU A 252 47.19 -66.19 -49.57
CA GLU A 252 46.79 -66.42 -50.96
C GLU A 252 48.00 -66.45 -51.91
N GLN A 253 48.98 -65.56 -51.70
CA GLN A 253 50.26 -65.61 -52.42
C GLN A 253 51.04 -66.89 -52.09
N GLN A 254 51.16 -67.27 -50.81
CA GLN A 254 51.85 -68.50 -50.41
C GLN A 254 51.18 -69.76 -50.98
N VAL A 255 49.85 -69.84 -50.98
CA VAL A 255 49.08 -70.94 -51.60
C VAL A 255 49.30 -70.96 -53.12
N THR A 256 49.38 -69.79 -53.77
CA THR A 256 49.68 -69.69 -55.20
C THR A 256 51.08 -70.21 -55.50
N THR A 257 52.10 -69.80 -54.73
CA THR A 257 53.48 -70.29 -54.86
C THR A 257 53.56 -71.79 -54.62
N LEU A 258 52.99 -72.31 -53.53
CA LEU A 258 52.96 -73.75 -53.23
C LEU A 258 52.21 -74.56 -54.29
N SER A 259 51.21 -73.98 -54.95
CA SER A 259 50.53 -74.60 -56.11
C SER A 259 51.42 -74.63 -57.35
N GLN A 260 52.22 -73.59 -57.59
CA GLN A 260 53.21 -73.57 -58.67
C GLN A 260 54.35 -74.57 -58.41
N ASP A 261 54.93 -74.56 -57.20
CA ASP A 261 55.96 -75.51 -56.75
C ASP A 261 55.45 -76.96 -56.88
N LYS A 262 54.22 -77.23 -56.42
CA LYS A 262 53.55 -78.53 -56.60
C LYS A 262 53.47 -78.92 -58.08
N SER A 263 53.06 -78.00 -58.97
CA SER A 263 52.96 -78.30 -60.41
C SER A 263 54.34 -78.55 -61.05
N GLY A 264 55.39 -77.88 -60.56
CA GLY A 264 56.78 -78.16 -60.94
C GLY A 264 57.21 -79.56 -60.51
N ILE A 265 57.00 -79.91 -59.24
CA ILE A 265 57.30 -81.24 -58.67
C ILE A 265 56.48 -82.34 -59.36
N GLU A 266 55.21 -82.09 -59.72
CA GLU A 266 54.40 -83.03 -60.51
C GLU A 266 54.94 -83.22 -61.93
N GLY A 267 55.50 -82.17 -62.54
CA GLY A 267 56.21 -82.23 -63.83
C GLY A 267 57.56 -82.96 -63.74
N GLU A 268 58.37 -82.70 -62.72
CA GLU A 268 59.62 -83.42 -62.45
C GLU A 268 59.36 -84.90 -62.16
N LEU A 269 58.34 -85.21 -61.37
CA LEU A 269 57.90 -86.57 -61.08
C LEU A 269 57.41 -87.30 -62.34
N GLN A 270 56.72 -86.61 -63.25
CA GLN A 270 56.35 -87.19 -64.53
C GLN A 270 57.58 -87.45 -65.41
N GLN A 271 58.51 -86.49 -65.50
CA GLN A 271 59.76 -86.67 -66.24
C GLN A 271 60.61 -87.83 -65.69
N GLU A 272 60.62 -88.05 -64.37
CA GLU A 272 61.32 -89.19 -63.76
C GLU A 272 60.58 -90.51 -64.01
N LYS A 273 59.24 -90.54 -64.03
CA LYS A 273 58.49 -91.72 -64.51
C LYS A 273 58.79 -92.03 -65.97
N ASP A 274 58.86 -91.02 -66.83
CA ASP A 274 59.17 -91.19 -68.26
C ASP A 274 60.60 -91.76 -68.44
N LYS A 275 61.57 -91.30 -67.63
CA LYS A 275 62.91 -91.92 -67.55
C LYS A 275 62.84 -93.37 -67.08
N VAL A 276 62.11 -93.65 -66.00
CA VAL A 276 61.92 -95.03 -65.49
C VAL A 276 61.35 -95.92 -66.59
N SER A 277 60.31 -95.53 -67.30
CA SER A 277 59.77 -96.33 -68.41
C SER A 277 60.70 -96.44 -69.61
N SER A 278 61.58 -95.47 -69.86
CA SER A 278 62.67 -95.62 -70.84
C SER A 278 63.74 -96.64 -70.39
N LEU A 279 64.03 -96.70 -69.09
CA LEU A 279 64.94 -97.69 -68.50
C LEU A 279 64.31 -99.08 -68.44
N GLU A 280 63.00 -99.18 -68.18
CA GLU A 280 62.22 -100.43 -68.29
C GLU A 280 62.23 -100.96 -69.74
N GLN A 281 62.11 -100.08 -70.74
CA GLN A 281 62.32 -100.45 -72.15
C GLN A 281 63.74 -100.96 -72.40
N GLN A 282 64.79 -100.27 -71.94
CA GLN A 282 66.17 -100.73 -72.10
C GLN A 282 66.43 -102.08 -71.43
N VAL A 283 65.90 -102.31 -70.22
CA VAL A 283 65.96 -103.60 -69.52
C VAL A 283 65.21 -104.68 -70.31
N THR A 284 64.09 -104.33 -70.95
CA THR A 284 63.34 -105.26 -71.82
C THR A 284 64.14 -105.64 -73.07
N THR A 285 64.77 -104.68 -73.75
CA THR A 285 65.64 -104.94 -74.91
C THR A 285 66.83 -105.81 -74.53
N LEU A 286 67.55 -105.46 -73.46
CA LEU A 286 68.70 -106.24 -72.96
C LEU A 286 68.31 -107.67 -72.52
N SER A 287 67.06 -107.88 -72.09
CA SER A 287 66.51 -109.21 -71.79
C SER A 287 66.20 -110.02 -73.06
N GLN A 288 65.78 -109.36 -74.14
CA GLN A 288 65.55 -109.99 -75.45
C GLN A 288 66.88 -110.34 -76.15
N ASP A 289 67.86 -109.42 -76.14
CA ASP A 289 69.21 -109.66 -76.67
C ASP A 289 69.87 -110.88 -76.00
N LYS A 290 69.66 -111.07 -74.69
CA LYS A 290 70.14 -112.25 -73.95
C LYS A 290 69.59 -113.56 -74.55
N SER A 291 68.30 -113.61 -74.89
CA SER A 291 67.66 -114.84 -75.38
C SER A 291 68.16 -115.29 -76.75
N GLY A 292 68.59 -114.35 -77.61
CA GLY A 292 69.14 -114.69 -78.93
C GLY A 292 70.54 -115.35 -78.89
N ILE A 293 71.25 -115.28 -77.76
CA ILE A 293 72.63 -115.79 -77.61
C ILE A 293 72.66 -117.22 -77.05
N GLU A 294 71.59 -117.70 -76.42
CA GLU A 294 71.56 -119.00 -75.74
C GLU A 294 71.27 -120.19 -76.70
N ASP A 295 70.69 -119.97 -77.89
CA ASP A 295 70.25 -121.04 -78.81
C ASP A 295 71.25 -121.43 -79.95
N GLU A 296 72.20 -120.58 -80.34
CA GLU A 296 73.03 -120.81 -81.56
C GLU A 296 74.35 -121.58 -81.35
N LEU A 297 74.67 -122.06 -80.14
CA LEU A 297 76.07 -122.38 -79.76
C LEU A 297 76.40 -123.82 -79.28
N GLN A 298 75.62 -124.85 -79.63
CA GLN A 298 75.93 -126.23 -79.20
C GLN A 298 75.68 -127.37 -80.22
N GLN A 299 75.89 -127.14 -81.53
CA GLN A 299 76.06 -128.23 -82.51
C GLN A 299 77.25 -128.03 -83.47
N GLU A 300 78.34 -128.77 -83.20
CA GLU A 300 79.28 -129.36 -84.18
C GLU A 300 80.21 -128.37 -84.98
N LYS A 301 81.56 -128.47 -84.98
CA LYS A 301 82.53 -129.44 -84.42
C LYS A 301 83.98 -128.90 -84.33
N GLU A 302 84.87 -129.74 -83.76
CA GLU A 302 86.36 -129.84 -83.85
C GLU A 302 87.07 -128.96 -84.93
N ASN A 303 88.26 -128.34 -84.72
CA ASN A 303 89.45 -128.87 -84.02
C ASN A 303 90.59 -127.80 -83.80
N ILE A 304 91.53 -128.08 -82.87
CA ILE A 304 92.93 -127.55 -82.73
C ILE A 304 93.18 -126.08 -82.28
N GLU A 305 93.88 -125.94 -81.12
CA GLU A 305 94.92 -124.97 -80.64
C GLU A 305 94.74 -123.43 -80.80
N GLU A 306 95.18 -122.53 -79.88
CA GLU A 306 96.03 -122.63 -78.67
C GLU A 306 95.74 -121.48 -77.65
N GLU A 307 96.04 -121.69 -76.34
CA GLU A 307 96.23 -120.69 -75.24
C GLU A 307 95.09 -119.66 -74.88
N LYS A 308 94.88 -119.16 -73.65
CA LYS A 308 95.47 -119.39 -72.30
C LYS A 308 94.48 -118.97 -71.17
N GLN A 309 94.29 -119.86 -70.19
CA GLN A 309 93.96 -119.73 -68.73
C GLN A 309 93.64 -118.36 -68.04
N PRO A 310 93.01 -118.33 -66.82
CA PRO A 310 92.52 -119.42 -65.91
C PRO A 310 91.05 -119.14 -65.40
N LYS A 311 90.49 -119.40 -64.18
CA LYS A 311 90.89 -120.02 -62.87
C LYS A 311 89.64 -120.40 -61.99
N LYS A 312 89.87 -120.98 -60.80
CA LYS A 312 89.01 -120.99 -59.58
C LYS A 312 89.89 -120.77 -58.32
N GLU A 313 89.31 -120.43 -57.17
CA GLU A 313 90.05 -120.29 -55.89
C GLU A 313 89.74 -121.40 -54.86
N ASN A 314 90.71 -121.66 -53.97
CA ASN A 314 90.70 -122.71 -52.93
C ASN A 314 91.32 -122.12 -51.64
N PRO A 315 90.70 -122.29 -50.45
CA PRO A 315 91.04 -121.53 -49.24
C PRO A 315 92.40 -121.86 -48.57
N PHE A 316 93.11 -122.91 -48.98
CA PHE A 316 94.37 -123.33 -48.34
C PHE A 316 95.64 -122.78 -48.99
N VAL A 317 95.56 -122.25 -50.21
CA VAL A 317 96.73 -121.96 -51.04
C VAL A 317 97.69 -120.98 -50.36
N GLY A 318 98.93 -121.42 -50.14
CA GLY A 318 100.02 -120.61 -49.58
C GLY A 318 100.07 -120.52 -48.05
N LYS A 319 99.02 -120.95 -47.32
CA LYS A 319 98.94 -120.90 -45.85
C LYS A 319 99.91 -121.88 -45.18
N LYS A 320 100.52 -121.48 -44.05
CA LYS A 320 101.49 -122.28 -43.30
C LYS A 320 100.87 -122.99 -42.10
N PHE A 321 101.03 -124.32 -42.07
CA PHE A 321 100.54 -125.22 -41.02
C PHE A 321 101.69 -125.82 -40.20
N VAL A 322 101.44 -126.03 -38.91
CA VAL A 322 102.26 -126.86 -38.00
C VAL A 322 101.35 -127.89 -37.35
N ILE A 323 101.74 -129.16 -37.34
CA ILE A 323 100.98 -130.26 -36.71
C ILE A 323 101.60 -130.61 -35.36
N THR A 324 100.80 -130.73 -34.30
CA THR A 324 101.26 -131.12 -32.95
C THR A 324 100.28 -132.08 -32.28
N GLY A 325 100.82 -133.08 -31.56
CA GLY A 325 100.02 -134.19 -31.02
C GLY A 325 99.70 -135.27 -32.07
N THR A 326 99.00 -136.32 -31.63
CA THR A 326 98.60 -137.45 -32.48
C THR A 326 97.15 -137.30 -32.92
N LEU A 327 96.91 -137.35 -34.23
CA LEU A 327 95.58 -137.27 -34.84
C LEU A 327 94.86 -138.63 -34.69
N ASN A 328 93.52 -138.61 -34.64
CA ASN A 328 92.66 -139.77 -34.32
C ASN A 328 92.19 -140.53 -35.56
N SER A 329 91.87 -139.80 -36.64
CA SER A 329 91.27 -140.30 -37.89
C SER A 329 92.30 -140.56 -38.99
N MET A 330 93.53 -140.06 -38.82
CA MET A 330 94.60 -140.22 -39.80
C MET A 330 95.98 -140.14 -39.14
N ASN A 331 97.00 -140.74 -39.76
CA ASN A 331 98.39 -140.50 -39.35
C ASN A 331 98.87 -139.11 -39.82
N GLN A 332 99.91 -138.58 -39.17
CA GLN A 332 100.46 -137.25 -39.53
C GLN A 332 100.96 -137.16 -40.98
N SER A 333 101.27 -138.27 -41.66
CA SER A 333 101.71 -138.25 -43.06
C SER A 333 100.53 -138.03 -44.02
N LYS A 334 99.38 -138.66 -43.76
CA LYS A 334 98.12 -138.46 -44.51
C LYS A 334 97.61 -137.02 -44.31
N ALA A 335 97.72 -136.49 -43.08
CA ALA A 335 97.43 -135.06 -42.82
C ALA A 335 98.35 -134.10 -43.58
N LYS A 336 99.66 -134.42 -43.68
CA LYS A 336 100.61 -133.63 -44.47
C LYS A 336 100.27 -133.64 -45.96
N ALA A 337 99.94 -134.81 -46.52
CA ALA A 337 99.53 -134.95 -47.91
C ALA A 337 98.33 -134.04 -48.23
N LEU A 338 97.23 -134.16 -47.47
CA LEU A 338 96.01 -133.35 -47.69
C LEU A 338 96.26 -131.84 -47.60
N ILE A 339 97.08 -131.37 -46.65
CA ILE A 339 97.45 -129.95 -46.55
C ILE A 339 98.23 -129.50 -47.80
N GLN A 340 99.16 -130.32 -48.31
CA GLN A 340 99.96 -129.99 -49.49
C GLN A 340 99.17 -130.07 -50.79
N GLU A 341 98.24 -131.02 -50.89
CA GLU A 341 97.30 -131.20 -52.00
C GLU A 341 96.33 -130.02 -52.13
N ALA A 342 95.90 -129.44 -51.00
CA ALA A 342 95.18 -128.17 -50.95
C ALA A 342 96.05 -126.92 -51.22
N GLY A 343 97.36 -127.08 -51.46
CA GLY A 343 98.29 -125.98 -51.72
C GLY A 343 98.83 -125.27 -50.47
N GLY A 344 98.60 -125.82 -49.28
CA GLY A 344 99.19 -125.38 -48.02
C GLY A 344 100.65 -125.80 -47.87
N LYS A 345 101.40 -125.07 -47.03
CA LYS A 345 102.82 -125.32 -46.71
C LYS A 345 102.96 -125.78 -45.27
N ILE A 346 103.94 -126.65 -45.00
CA ILE A 346 104.09 -127.29 -43.68
C ILE A 346 105.45 -126.95 -43.07
N SER A 347 105.44 -126.54 -41.81
CA SER A 347 106.65 -126.26 -41.03
C SER A 347 106.85 -127.29 -39.90
N SER A 348 108.11 -127.64 -39.64
CA SER A 348 108.52 -128.44 -38.47
C SER A 348 108.68 -127.61 -37.19
N SER A 349 108.68 -126.28 -37.30
CA SER A 349 108.89 -125.36 -36.18
C SER A 349 107.88 -124.21 -36.21
N LEU A 350 107.34 -123.87 -35.03
CA LEU A 350 106.33 -122.83 -34.88
C LEU A 350 106.96 -121.44 -34.82
N THR A 351 106.49 -120.52 -35.65
CA THR A 351 106.99 -119.14 -35.79
C THR A 351 105.82 -118.16 -35.88
N SER A 352 106.10 -116.86 -35.76
CA SER A 352 105.13 -115.78 -36.04
C SER A 352 104.66 -115.71 -37.50
N THR A 353 105.20 -116.55 -38.40
CA THR A 353 104.77 -116.67 -39.80
C THR A 353 104.00 -117.96 -40.10
N THR A 354 103.52 -118.64 -39.05
CA THR A 354 102.62 -119.80 -39.17
C THR A 354 101.17 -119.31 -39.04
N ASP A 355 100.33 -119.57 -40.03
CA ASP A 355 98.92 -119.18 -40.00
C ASP A 355 98.10 -120.08 -39.07
N TYR A 356 98.33 -121.40 -39.13
CA TYR A 356 97.53 -122.42 -38.46
C TYR A 356 98.38 -123.44 -37.68
N ILE A 357 97.90 -123.83 -36.50
CA ILE A 357 98.42 -124.97 -35.74
C ILE A 357 97.33 -126.03 -35.57
N LEU A 358 97.57 -127.22 -36.13
CA LEU A 358 96.68 -128.38 -36.08
C LEU A 358 96.93 -129.18 -34.80
N LEU A 359 95.91 -129.27 -33.95
CA LEU A 359 95.97 -129.91 -32.64
C LEU A 359 95.39 -131.33 -32.67
N GLY A 360 96.26 -132.34 -32.55
CA GLY A 360 95.88 -133.71 -32.19
C GLY A 360 95.83 -133.93 -30.67
N LYS A 361 95.57 -135.16 -30.23
CA LYS A 361 95.65 -135.55 -28.81
C LYS A 361 97.06 -135.34 -28.26
N SER A 362 97.12 -134.88 -27.01
CA SER A 362 98.36 -134.54 -26.28
C SER A 362 99.30 -133.59 -27.04
N PRO A 363 98.84 -132.38 -27.41
CA PRO A 363 99.70 -131.36 -28.04
C PRO A 363 100.80 -130.91 -27.07
N GLY A 364 102.01 -130.69 -27.58
CA GLY A 364 103.16 -130.39 -26.73
C GLY A 364 103.01 -129.04 -26.00
N ALA A 365 103.15 -129.03 -24.67
CA ALA A 365 102.96 -127.82 -23.86
C ALA A 365 103.87 -126.64 -24.24
N LYS A 366 105.08 -126.93 -24.76
CA LYS A 366 106.03 -125.93 -25.26
C LYS A 366 105.58 -125.31 -26.59
N GLN A 367 104.89 -126.08 -27.44
CA GLN A 367 104.31 -125.63 -28.70
C GLN A 367 103.07 -124.77 -28.45
N MET A 368 102.18 -125.16 -27.53
CA MET A 368 100.95 -124.40 -27.22
C MET A 368 101.23 -122.98 -26.73
N ARG A 369 102.10 -122.82 -25.73
CA ARG A 369 102.50 -121.48 -25.23
C ARG A 369 103.19 -120.63 -26.30
N LYS A 370 103.93 -121.27 -27.22
CA LYS A 370 104.57 -120.58 -28.35
C LYS A 370 103.57 -120.20 -29.46
N ALA A 371 102.42 -120.88 -29.56
CA ALA A 371 101.31 -120.48 -30.44
C ALA A 371 100.61 -119.23 -29.92
N GLU A 372 100.33 -119.19 -28.61
CA GLU A 372 99.69 -118.07 -27.92
C GLU A 372 100.53 -116.79 -28.02
N ASN A 373 101.83 -116.87 -27.71
CA ASN A 373 102.76 -115.73 -27.83
C ASN A 373 102.96 -115.21 -29.28
N PHE A 374 102.49 -115.95 -30.30
CA PHE A 374 102.61 -115.59 -31.70
C PHE A 374 101.25 -115.38 -32.40
N GLY A 375 100.13 -115.46 -31.68
CA GLY A 375 98.78 -115.27 -32.26
C GLY A 375 98.36 -116.32 -33.29
N VAL A 376 98.96 -117.51 -33.31
CA VAL A 376 98.72 -118.53 -34.35
C VAL A 376 97.35 -119.18 -34.18
N THR A 377 96.58 -119.29 -35.26
CA THR A 377 95.22 -119.85 -35.22
C THR A 377 95.24 -121.34 -34.89
N LYS A 378 94.64 -121.71 -33.76
CA LYS A 378 94.49 -123.11 -33.33
C LYS A 378 93.31 -123.75 -34.06
N ILE A 379 93.52 -124.88 -34.73
CA ILE A 379 92.46 -125.68 -35.36
C ILE A 379 92.46 -127.12 -34.85
N SER A 380 91.26 -127.69 -34.71
CA SER A 380 91.06 -129.10 -34.39
C SER A 380 91.08 -129.97 -35.64
N GLU A 381 91.31 -131.27 -35.45
CA GLU A 381 91.26 -132.29 -36.50
C GLU A 381 89.93 -132.29 -37.28
N THR A 382 88.80 -132.18 -36.58
CA THR A 382 87.46 -132.09 -37.19
C THR A 382 87.33 -130.85 -38.09
N LYS A 383 87.77 -129.68 -37.61
CA LYS A 383 87.64 -128.44 -38.39
C LYS A 383 88.61 -128.39 -39.58
N PHE A 384 89.74 -129.08 -39.50
CA PHE A 384 90.63 -129.28 -40.63
C PHE A 384 89.97 -130.14 -41.74
N LEU A 385 89.28 -131.21 -41.38
CA LEU A 385 88.56 -132.08 -42.33
C LEU A 385 87.43 -131.33 -43.06
N GLU A 386 86.58 -130.60 -42.33
CA GLU A 386 85.51 -129.77 -42.93
C GLU A 386 86.03 -128.81 -44.01
N LEU A 387 87.19 -128.19 -43.76
CA LEU A 387 87.80 -127.25 -44.69
C LEU A 387 88.36 -127.97 -45.93
N ILE A 388 88.99 -129.15 -45.78
CA ILE A 388 89.49 -129.97 -46.90
C ILE A 388 88.34 -130.40 -47.81
N GLU A 389 87.23 -130.88 -47.23
CA GLU A 389 86.02 -131.25 -47.98
C GLU A 389 85.41 -130.04 -48.71
N SER A 390 85.33 -128.88 -48.04
CA SER A 390 84.93 -127.60 -48.64
C SER A 390 85.86 -127.13 -49.77
N SER A 391 87.07 -127.70 -49.90
CA SER A 391 88.04 -127.37 -50.94
C SER A 391 87.99 -128.30 -52.16
N GLY A 392 87.07 -129.28 -52.16
CA GLY A 392 86.83 -130.20 -53.29
C GLY A 392 87.78 -131.39 -53.38
N ILE A 393 88.53 -131.69 -52.31
CA ILE A 393 89.50 -132.79 -52.27
C ILE A 393 88.85 -134.02 -51.62
N SER A 394 88.86 -135.14 -52.35
CA SER A 394 88.28 -136.41 -51.88
C SER A 394 89.18 -137.06 -50.83
N ILE A 395 88.61 -137.43 -49.67
CA ILE A 395 89.35 -138.04 -48.57
C ILE A 395 89.30 -139.58 -48.73
N PRO A 396 90.42 -140.27 -49.02
CA PRO A 396 90.40 -141.71 -49.26
C PRO A 396 90.19 -142.51 -47.97
N ASN A 397 89.13 -143.32 -47.93
CA ASN A 397 88.80 -144.22 -46.82
C ASN A 397 89.79 -145.38 -46.70
N SER A 398 90.58 -145.35 -45.61
CA SER A 398 91.40 -146.41 -45.00
C SER A 398 92.01 -145.85 -43.73
#